data_AF-A0A1G7TCD1-F1
#
_entry.id   AF-A0A1G7TCD1-F1
#
_cell.length_a   1.000
_cell.length_b   1.000
_cell.length_c   1.000
_cell.angle_alpha   90.00
_cell.angle_beta   90.00
_cell.angle_gamma   90.00
#
_symmetry.space_group_name_H-M   'P 1'
#
loop_
_entity.id
_entity.type
_entity.pdbx_description
1 polymer ?
#
loop_
_entity_poly.entity_id
_entity_poly.type
_entity_poly.pdbx_seq_one_letter_code
_entity_poly.pdbx_strand_id
1 'polypeptide(L)'
;MKAVVVQKEKNKTYVMTEKGEFKCLKNLQNVDIGETIELNGNFLALRHTAKILIAASLLLALIFTIINFKSPEVYAYVYIDINPSIEVLIDKNAKIISANPLNEDGKKILYKLQY
;
A
#
# COMPACT_ATOMS: atom_id res chain seq x y z
N MET A 1 -24.30 5.60 29.76
CA MET A 1 -24.51 7.03 30.11
C MET A 1 -25.89 7.41 29.60
N LYS A 2 -26.75 8.05 30.41
CA LYS A 2 -28.10 8.40 29.95
C LYS A 2 -28.10 9.70 29.15
N ALA A 3 -29.00 9.79 28.17
CA ALA A 3 -29.23 10.99 27.39
C ALA A 3 -30.68 11.06 26.92
N VAL A 4 -31.21 12.26 26.75
CA VAL A 4 -32.57 12.53 26.27
C VAL A 4 -32.51 12.85 24.78
N VAL A 5 -33.40 12.26 23.97
CA VAL A 5 -33.52 12.59 22.55
C VAL A 5 -34.15 13.97 22.40
N VAL A 6 -33.42 14.89 21.78
CA VAL A 6 -33.87 16.29 21.59
C VAL A 6 -34.45 16.51 20.20
N GLN A 7 -33.85 15.88 19.17
CA GLN A 7 -34.25 16.09 17.79
C GLN A 7 -33.90 14.88 16.92
N LYS A 8 -34.73 14.62 15.91
CA LYS A 8 -34.49 13.62 14.86
C LYS A 8 -34.46 14.27 13.48
N GLU A 9 -33.46 13.89 12.69
CA GLU A 9 -33.34 14.16 11.27
C GLU A 9 -33.32 12.83 10.49
N LYS A 10 -33.42 12.89 9.16
CA LYS A 10 -33.46 11.71 8.28
C LYS A 10 -32.34 10.69 8.57
N ASN A 11 -31.13 11.16 8.87
CA ASN A 11 -29.93 10.32 9.06
C ASN A 11 -29.24 10.51 10.42
N LYS A 12 -29.78 11.35 11.31
CA LYS A 12 -29.12 11.77 12.54
C LYS A 12 -30.12 11.89 13.69
N THR A 13 -29.64 11.61 14.90
CA THR A 13 -30.39 11.81 16.13
C THR A 13 -29.55 12.65 17.07
N TYR A 14 -30.10 13.75 17.58
CA TYR A 14 -29.44 14.63 18.53
C TYR A 14 -29.95 14.34 19.92
N VAL A 15 -29.03 14.17 20.87
CA VAL A 15 -29.34 13.82 22.25
C VAL A 15 -28.62 14.76 23.21
N MET A 16 -29.26 15.09 24.33
CA MET A 16 -28.67 15.85 25.43
C MET A 16 -28.37 14.91 26.59
N THR A 17 -27.12 14.89 27.00
CA THR A 17 -26.66 14.03 28.08
C THR A 17 -27.00 14.61 29.46
N GLU A 18 -26.93 13.80 30.53
CA GLU A 18 -27.13 14.28 31.91
C GLU A 18 -26.18 15.42 32.32
N LYS A 19 -25.04 15.58 31.63
CA LYS A 19 -24.09 16.66 31.84
C LYS A 19 -24.41 17.93 31.04
N GLY A 20 -25.52 17.95 30.31
CA GLY A 20 -25.90 19.05 29.42
C GLY A 20 -25.15 19.07 28.08
N GLU A 21 -24.31 18.07 27.77
CA GLU A 21 -23.64 17.99 26.46
C GLU A 21 -24.63 17.54 25.39
N PHE A 22 -24.65 18.24 24.25
CA PHE A 22 -25.35 17.79 23.05
C PHE A 22 -24.46 16.87 22.21
N LYS A 23 -24.95 15.70 21.81
CA LYS A 23 -24.25 14.72 20.96
C LYS A 23 -25.06 14.38 19.72
N CYS A 24 -24.39 14.28 18.58
CA CYS A 24 -24.97 13.83 17.32
C CYS A 24 -24.66 12.34 17.11
N LEU A 25 -25.71 11.53 16.98
CA LEU A 25 -25.63 10.09 16.75
C LEU A 25 -26.10 9.77 15.33
N LYS A 26 -25.70 8.59 14.84
CA LYS A 26 -26.38 8.01 13.67
C LYS A 26 -27.85 7.79 14.00
N ASN A 27 -28.70 7.79 12.97
CA ASN A 27 -30.13 7.59 13.14
C ASN A 27 -30.44 6.39 14.04
N LEU A 28 -30.96 6.67 15.24
CA LEU A 28 -31.44 5.67 16.18
C LEU A 28 -32.87 5.29 15.78
N GLN A 29 -33.07 3.99 15.53
CA GLN A 29 -34.38 3.44 15.23
C GLN A 29 -35.16 3.20 16.52
N ASN A 30 -36.48 3.32 16.46
CA ASN A 30 -37.40 3.04 17.57
C ASN A 30 -37.16 3.90 18.83
N VAL A 31 -36.74 5.15 18.64
CA VAL A 31 -36.66 6.14 19.73
C VAL A 31 -37.43 7.40 19.35
N ASP A 32 -38.12 8.01 20.30
CA ASP A 32 -38.90 9.23 20.09
C ASP A 32 -38.29 10.46 20.79
N ILE A 33 -38.65 11.66 20.31
CA ILE A 33 -38.18 12.91 20.93
C ILE A 33 -38.74 12.97 22.36
N GLY A 34 -37.88 13.27 23.32
CA GLY A 34 -38.17 13.27 24.76
C GLY A 34 -37.85 11.95 25.48
N GLU A 35 -37.55 10.88 24.74
CA GLU A 35 -37.18 9.59 25.33
C GLU A 35 -35.77 9.63 25.93
N THR A 36 -35.58 8.97 27.09
CA THR A 36 -34.25 8.79 27.71
C THR A 36 -33.65 7.47 27.28
N ILE A 37 -32.48 7.52 26.65
CA ILE A 37 -31.77 6.35 26.12
C ILE A 37 -30.42 6.15 26.83
N GLU A 38 -29.95 4.90 26.85
CA GLU A 38 -28.60 4.59 27.32
C GLU A 38 -27.59 4.59 26.16
N LEU A 39 -26.66 5.54 26.25
CA LEU A 39 -25.52 5.65 25.35
C LEU A 39 -24.41 4.73 25.82
N ASN A 40 -24.08 3.73 24.99
CA ASN A 40 -22.85 2.96 25.10
C ASN A 40 -21.67 3.80 24.64
N GLY A 41 -20.61 3.92 25.47
CA GLY A 41 -19.48 4.84 25.27
C GLY A 41 -18.66 4.65 23.99
N ASN A 42 -18.95 3.64 23.18
CA ASN A 42 -18.27 3.34 21.93
C ASN A 42 -18.97 4.00 20.72
N PHE A 43 -19.22 5.32 20.79
CA PHE A 43 -19.60 6.09 19.59
C PHE A 43 -18.34 6.32 18.74
N LEU A 44 -17.98 5.24 18.07
CA LEU A 44 -16.95 5.02 17.06
C LEU A 44 -16.51 6.28 16.30
N ALA A 45 -15.45 6.91 16.80
CA ALA A 45 -14.51 7.70 16.00
C ALA A 45 -13.60 6.83 15.10
N LEU A 46 -13.88 5.52 14.99
CA LEU A 46 -12.97 4.52 14.42
C LEU A 46 -12.97 4.43 12.88
N ARG A 47 -13.82 5.21 12.19
CA ARG A 47 -13.93 5.11 10.72
C ARG A 47 -12.90 5.93 9.95
N HIS A 48 -12.34 6.99 10.54
CA HIS A 48 -11.31 7.81 9.86
C HIS A 48 -9.90 7.26 10.09
N THR A 49 -9.62 6.70 11.26
CA THR A 49 -8.29 6.15 11.58
C THR A 49 -7.95 4.93 10.72
N ALA A 50 -8.91 4.04 10.46
CA ALA A 50 -8.68 2.87 9.62
C ALA A 50 -8.22 3.23 8.19
N LYS A 51 -8.79 4.29 7.58
CA LYS A 51 -8.38 4.74 6.24
C LYS A 51 -6.97 5.32 6.24
N ILE A 52 -6.61 6.06 7.28
CA ILE A 52 -5.27 6.63 7.46
C ILE A 52 -4.24 5.52 7.64
N LEU A 53 -4.55 4.50 8.45
CA LEU A 53 -3.68 3.34 8.64
C LEU A 53 -3.43 2.57 7.34
N ILE A 54 -4.48 2.34 6.54
CA ILE A 54 -4.33 1.66 5.24
C ILE A 54 -3.43 2.48 4.32
N ALA A 55 -3.68 3.78 4.18
CA ALA A 55 -2.86 4.67 3.35
C ALA A 55 -1.39 4.69 3.81
N ALA A 56 -1.15 4.79 5.12
CA ALA A 56 0.20 4.75 5.69
C ALA A 56 0.90 3.41 5.44
N SER A 57 0.19 2.28 5.55
CA SER A 57 0.75 0.95 5.28
C SER A 57 1.16 0.77 3.81
N LEU A 58 0.36 1.30 2.87
CA LEU A 58 0.67 1.26 1.44
C LEU A 58 1.88 2.14 1.12
N LEU A 59 1.96 3.34 1.71
CA LEU A 59 3.13 4.22 1.56
C LEU A 59 4.40 3.55 2.09
N LEU A 60 4.34 2.93 3.27
CA LEU A 60 5.47 2.20 3.84
C LEU A 60 5.90 1.02 2.95
N ALA A 61 4.95 0.25 2.42
CA ALA A 61 5.24 -0.84 1.50
C ALA A 61 5.92 -0.33 0.22
N LEU A 62 5.48 0.81 -0.32
CA LEU A 62 6.09 1.45 -1.50
C LEU A 62 7.51 1.97 -1.23
N ILE A 63 7.72 2.61 -0.08
CA ILE A 63 9.06 3.07 0.32
C ILE A 63 10.00 1.87 0.48
N PHE A 64 9.51 0.80 1.11
CA PHE A 64 10.29 -0.42 1.30
C PHE A 64 10.70 -1.06 -0.03
N THR A 65 9.80 -1.14 -1.02
CA THR A 65 10.15 -1.68 -2.34
C THR A 65 11.17 -0.81 -3.05
N ILE A 66 11.06 0.52 -2.99
CA ILE A 66 12.03 1.44 -3.63
C ILE A 66 13.42 1.30 -3.01
N ILE A 67 13.53 1.27 -1.67
CA ILE A 67 14.82 1.16 -0.98
C ILE A 67 15.51 -0.18 -1.27
N ASN A 68 14.73 -1.26 -1.39
CA ASN A 68 15.26 -2.59 -1.64
C ASN A 68 15.39 -2.92 -3.13
N PHE A 69 14.95 -2.04 -4.03
CA PHE A 69 15.14 -2.23 -5.45
C PHE A 69 16.60 -1.98 -5.82
N LYS A 70 17.39 -3.05 -5.86
CA LYS A 70 18.76 -3.02 -6.37
C LYS A 70 18.75 -3.47 -7.83
N SER A 71 19.21 -2.59 -8.72
CA SER A 71 19.55 -2.99 -10.07
C SER A 71 20.71 -4.00 -10.05
N PRO A 72 20.80 -4.92 -11.03
CA PRO A 72 21.99 -5.74 -11.20
C PRO A 72 23.22 -4.83 -11.28
N GLU A 73 24.18 -5.02 -10.37
CA GLU A 73 25.41 -4.25 -10.36
C GLU A 73 26.39 -4.89 -11.36
N VAL A 74 26.74 -4.14 -12.40
CA VAL A 74 27.75 -4.55 -13.36
C VAL A 74 29.12 -4.49 -12.72
N TYR A 75 29.78 -5.63 -12.61
CA TYR A 75 31.13 -5.73 -12.07
C TYR A 75 32.19 -5.67 -13.17
N ALA A 76 31.96 -6.34 -14.31
CA ALA A 76 32.90 -6.35 -15.42
C ALA A 76 32.22 -6.50 -16.78
N TYR A 77 32.92 -6.01 -17.80
CA TYR A 77 32.63 -6.24 -19.22
C TYR A 77 33.67 -7.23 -19.75
N VAL A 78 33.20 -8.34 -20.31
CA VAL A 78 34.04 -9.39 -20.89
C VAL A 78 33.82 -9.43 -22.39
N TYR A 79 34.88 -9.18 -23.15
CA TYR A 79 34.90 -9.31 -24.59
C TYR A 79 35.51 -10.66 -24.96
N ILE A 80 34.77 -11.45 -25.73
CA ILE A 80 35.28 -12.67 -26.36
C ILE A 80 35.30 -12.36 -27.85
N ASP A 81 36.49 -12.19 -28.42
CA ASP A 81 36.67 -11.73 -29.81
C ASP A 81 37.66 -12.63 -30.55
N ILE A 82 37.13 -13.70 -31.16
CA ILE A 82 37.90 -14.65 -31.99
C ILE A 82 37.16 -14.92 -33.30
N ASN A 83 35.81 -15.02 -33.22
CA ASN A 83 34.80 -15.45 -34.20
C ASN A 83 34.14 -16.79 -33.79
N PRO A 84 33.03 -16.76 -33.01
CA PRO A 84 32.14 -15.62 -32.77
C PRO A 84 32.72 -14.53 -31.86
N SER A 85 32.13 -13.33 -31.93
CA SER A 85 32.47 -12.20 -31.06
C SER A 85 31.27 -11.72 -30.25
N ILE A 86 31.40 -11.65 -28.93
CA ILE A 86 30.33 -11.26 -27.99
C ILE A 86 30.87 -10.39 -26.85
N GLU A 87 30.02 -9.53 -26.32
CA GLU A 87 30.22 -8.76 -25.09
C GLU A 87 29.32 -9.35 -24.00
N VAL A 88 29.88 -9.61 -22.82
CA VAL A 88 29.13 -10.15 -21.68
C VAL A 88 29.32 -9.24 -20.48
N LEU A 89 28.19 -8.83 -19.91
CA LEU A 89 28.09 -8.08 -18.65
C LEU A 89 27.94 -9.09 -17.52
N ILE A 90 28.82 -9.06 -16.53
CA ILE A 90 28.77 -9.96 -15.37
C ILE A 90 28.68 -9.21 -14.04
N ASP A 91 28.04 -9.84 -13.06
CA ASP A 91 28.07 -9.40 -11.67
C ASP A 91 29.35 -9.86 -10.95
N LYS A 92 29.51 -9.45 -9.68
CA LYS A 92 30.65 -9.82 -8.83
C LYS A 92 30.80 -11.32 -8.55
N ASN A 93 29.74 -12.10 -8.79
CA ASN A 93 29.71 -13.55 -8.65
C ASN A 93 29.89 -14.26 -10.00
N ALA A 94 30.29 -13.52 -11.05
CA ALA A 94 30.40 -13.98 -12.43
C ALA A 94 29.07 -14.46 -13.06
N LYS A 95 27.92 -14.04 -12.53
CA LYS A 95 26.62 -14.30 -13.15
C LYS A 95 26.42 -13.34 -14.32
N ILE A 96 25.91 -13.86 -15.44
CA ILE A 96 25.59 -13.06 -16.61
C ILE A 96 24.39 -12.16 -16.31
N ILE A 97 24.60 -10.85 -16.49
CA ILE A 97 23.56 -9.82 -16.44
C ILE A 97 22.95 -9.65 -17.83
N SER A 98 23.79 -9.61 -18.86
CA SER A 98 23.37 -9.61 -20.26
C SER A 98 24.52 -10.02 -21.18
N ALA A 99 24.19 -10.45 -22.40
CA ALA A 99 25.16 -10.70 -23.45
C ALA A 99 24.72 -10.08 -24.78
N ASN A 100 25.63 -9.37 -25.44
CA ASN A 100 25.39 -8.68 -26.70
C ASN A 100 26.27 -9.31 -27.80
N PRO A 101 25.69 -9.65 -28.97
CA PRO A 101 26.48 -10.14 -30.09
C PRO A 101 27.20 -8.98 -30.78
N LEU A 102 28.49 -9.14 -31.07
CA LEU A 102 29.30 -8.15 -31.79
C LEU A 102 29.45 -8.48 -33.29
N ASN A 103 29.10 -9.71 -33.70
CA ASN A 103 29.07 -10.12 -35.11
C ASN A 103 27.98 -11.19 -35.38
N GLU A 104 27.83 -11.59 -36.65
CA GLU A 104 26.81 -12.56 -37.09
C GLU A 104 26.98 -13.94 -36.43
N ASP A 105 28.21 -14.39 -36.22
CA ASP A 105 28.46 -15.66 -35.53
C ASP A 105 28.11 -15.56 -34.04
N GLY A 106 28.33 -14.39 -33.42
CA GLY A 106 27.86 -14.05 -32.07
C GLY A 106 26.34 -14.12 -31.94
N LYS A 107 25.59 -13.66 -32.96
CA LYS A 107 24.12 -13.79 -32.97
C LYS A 107 23.71 -15.26 -33.00
N LYS A 108 24.37 -16.09 -33.82
CA LYS A 108 24.06 -17.53 -33.94
C LYS A 108 24.28 -18.28 -32.63
N ILE A 109 25.31 -17.95 -31.86
CA ILE A 109 25.60 -18.65 -30.60
C ILE A 109 24.67 -18.18 -29.48
N LEU A 110 24.42 -16.87 -29.34
CA LEU A 110 23.54 -16.35 -28.29
C LEU A 110 22.08 -16.80 -28.46
N TYR A 111 21.62 -17.01 -29.70
CA TYR A 111 20.27 -17.55 -29.95
C TYR A 111 20.08 -18.98 -29.42
N LYS A 112 21.17 -19.75 -29.30
CA LYS A 112 21.15 -21.16 -28.88
C LYS A 112 21.36 -21.36 -27.38
N LEU A 113 21.69 -20.29 -26.65
CA LEU A 113 22.03 -20.36 -25.23
C LEU A 113 20.93 -19.70 -24.40
N GLN A 114 20.50 -20.38 -23.34
CA GLN A 114 19.80 -19.75 -22.24
C GLN A 114 20.84 -19.45 -21.17
N TYR A 115 21.00 -18.17 -20.85
CA TYR A 115 21.96 -17.66 -19.88
C TYR A 115 21.28 -16.69 -18.92
#